data_AF-A0A2P4PCV8-F1
#
_entry.id   AF-A0A2P4PCV8-F1
#
_cell.length_a   1.000
_cell.length_b   1.000
_cell.length_c   1.000
_cell.angle_alpha   90.00
_cell.angle_beta   90.00
_cell.angle_gamma   90.00
#
_symmetry.space_group_name_H-M   'P 1'
#
loop_
_entity.id
_entity.type
_entity.pdbx_description
1 polymer ?
#
loop_
_entity_poly.entity_id
_entity_poly.type
_entity_poly.pdbx_seq_one_letter_code
_entity_poly.pdbx_strand_id
1 'polypeptide(L)'
;MNFSSSGEYDDCSLVPAVNVSKWEKKDFKELQRILKNCIPLIRFFEISSTDFYDKVWPYNSILPKDLREDIIKFHFKPSSRPISPLHKPRLIPFDSTLIKQEHVARLCDWIDRKDGKPYKFEDIPYKFKLLVRGSKDGFESEIFHEKCDHKGPTIVVMQIAYSGELVGGYNPIEWTTGDSRITTQNSFLFSFPKQGNIADAKLSRVSRPGYAIRVKDKSHGPCFGDKDLWMKQNFNAYDSCSSDKDDYQERVTTLSKFWVLEYEVFQVVKK
;
A
#
# COMPACT_ATOMS: atom_id res chain seq x y z
N MET A 1 -3.59 -50.69 -16.62
CA MET A 1 -3.06 -49.33 -16.86
C MET A 1 -3.44 -48.50 -15.65
N ASN A 2 -2.48 -48.31 -14.75
CA ASN A 2 -2.58 -47.42 -13.60
C ASN A 2 -2.33 -46.00 -14.09
N PHE A 3 -3.11 -45.03 -13.63
CA PHE A 3 -2.59 -43.72 -13.22
C PHE A 3 -3.52 -43.12 -12.17
N SER A 4 -3.15 -43.35 -10.91
CA SER A 4 -3.48 -42.50 -9.78
C SER A 4 -2.67 -41.21 -9.89
N SER A 5 -3.33 -40.05 -9.94
CA SER A 5 -2.69 -38.75 -9.83
C SER A 5 -3.25 -38.04 -8.59
N SER A 6 -2.64 -38.32 -7.44
CA SER A 6 -2.72 -37.46 -6.27
C SER A 6 -1.86 -36.22 -6.54
N GLY A 7 -2.51 -35.08 -6.77
CA GLY A 7 -1.83 -33.79 -6.77
C GLY A 7 -1.44 -33.44 -5.34
N GLU A 8 -0.13 -33.43 -5.07
CA GLU A 8 0.44 -32.81 -3.89
C GLU A 8 0.23 -31.29 -3.99
N TYR A 9 -0.58 -30.76 -3.08
CA TYR A 9 -0.60 -29.34 -2.78
C TYR A 9 0.68 -29.04 -1.99
N ASP A 10 1.56 -28.19 -2.53
CA ASP A 10 2.71 -27.64 -1.81
C ASP A 10 2.20 -26.79 -0.64
N ASP A 11 2.02 -27.46 0.50
CA ASP A 11 1.78 -26.86 1.79
C ASP A 11 3.10 -26.24 2.30
N CYS A 12 3.16 -24.91 2.32
CA CYS A 12 4.27 -24.14 2.88
C CYS A 12 4.42 -24.32 4.42
N SER A 13 3.65 -25.20 5.07
CA SER A 13 3.71 -25.47 6.51
C SER A 13 4.84 -26.43 6.94
N LEU A 14 5.57 -27.04 6.01
CA LEU A 14 6.60 -28.05 6.32
C LEU A 14 8.05 -27.58 6.09
N VAL A 15 8.39 -26.34 6.42
CA VAL A 15 9.81 -26.01 6.64
C VAL A 15 10.16 -26.51 8.06
N PRO A 16 10.94 -27.60 8.22
CA PRO A 16 11.34 -28.06 9.54
C PRO A 16 12.03 -26.92 10.28
N ALA A 17 11.67 -26.71 11.55
CA ALA A 17 12.27 -25.68 12.37
C ALA A 17 13.80 -25.80 12.32
N VAL A 18 14.45 -24.77 11.78
CA VAL A 18 15.90 -24.75 11.59
C VAL A 18 16.55 -24.77 12.97
N ASN A 19 17.14 -25.91 13.35
CA ASN A 19 17.86 -26.03 14.60
C ASN A 19 19.30 -25.51 14.44
N VAL A 20 19.49 -24.23 14.75
CA VAL A 20 20.77 -23.50 14.64
C VAL A 20 21.88 -24.13 15.47
N SER A 21 21.55 -24.86 16.54
CA SER A 21 22.56 -25.52 17.38
C SER A 21 23.35 -26.62 16.66
N LYS A 22 22.84 -27.12 15.52
CA LYS A 22 23.51 -28.13 14.68
C LYS A 22 24.36 -27.52 13.56
N TRP A 23 24.41 -26.20 13.44
CA TRP A 23 25.10 -25.54 12.34
C TRP A 23 26.61 -25.49 12.55
N GLU A 24 27.36 -25.76 11.49
CA GLU A 24 28.81 -25.64 11.47
C GLU A 24 29.23 -24.25 11.01
N LYS A 25 30.53 -23.93 11.20
CA LYS A 25 31.11 -22.65 10.73
C LYS A 25 30.88 -22.40 9.23
N LYS A 26 30.80 -23.46 8.43
CA LYS A 26 30.55 -23.37 6.99
C LYS A 26 29.13 -22.87 6.69
N ASP A 27 28.14 -23.34 7.44
CA ASP A 27 26.73 -22.95 7.26
C ASP A 27 26.54 -21.46 7.59
N PHE A 28 27.15 -20.99 8.68
CA PHE A 28 27.13 -19.56 9.02
C PHE A 28 27.83 -18.70 7.95
N LYS A 29 28.94 -19.16 7.38
CA LYS A 29 29.62 -18.44 6.28
C LYS A 29 28.75 -18.37 5.04
N GLU A 30 28.04 -19.45 4.71
CA GLU A 30 27.16 -19.48 3.55
C GLU A 30 25.92 -18.59 3.77
N LEU A 31 25.30 -18.64 4.94
CA LEU A 31 24.21 -17.74 5.31
C LEU A 31 24.66 -16.27 5.28
N GLN A 32 25.84 -15.97 5.81
CA GLN A 32 26.43 -14.64 5.76
C GLN A 32 26.60 -14.17 4.31
N ARG A 33 27.05 -15.05 3.42
CA ARG A 33 27.21 -14.75 1.99
C ARG A 33 25.87 -14.43 1.32
N ILE A 34 24.85 -15.25 1.58
CA ILE A 34 23.49 -15.08 1.04
C ILE A 34 22.87 -13.78 1.54
N LEU A 35 22.98 -13.50 2.84
CA LEU A 35 22.33 -12.35 3.47
C LEU A 35 23.19 -11.07 3.47
N LYS A 36 24.42 -11.09 2.96
CA LYS A 36 25.36 -9.94 3.02
C LYS A 36 24.72 -8.62 2.59
N ASN A 37 23.95 -8.63 1.50
CA ASN A 37 23.30 -7.43 0.95
C ASN A 37 21.95 -7.14 1.63
N CYS A 38 21.39 -8.11 2.35
CA CYS A 38 20.13 -8.00 3.08
C CYS A 38 20.34 -7.53 4.52
N ILE A 39 21.44 -7.91 5.19
CA ILE A 39 21.75 -7.56 6.59
C ILE A 39 21.64 -6.05 6.83
N PRO A 40 22.19 -5.16 5.98
CA PRO A 40 22.03 -3.71 6.17
C PRO A 40 20.58 -3.23 6.03
N LEU A 41 19.68 -4.02 5.43
CA LEU A 41 18.28 -3.65 5.24
C LEU A 41 17.37 -4.12 6.39
N ILE A 42 17.87 -4.97 7.28
CA ILE A 42 17.11 -5.50 8.43
C ILE A 42 17.04 -4.44 9.53
N ARG A 43 15.82 -4.22 10.06
CA ARG A 43 15.53 -3.22 11.08
C ARG A 43 15.74 -3.76 12.49
N PHE A 44 16.98 -4.12 12.83
CA PHE A 44 17.30 -4.76 14.11
C PHE A 44 16.77 -3.99 15.34
N PHE A 45 16.79 -2.66 15.30
CA PHE A 45 16.33 -1.79 16.39
C PHE A 45 14.80 -1.70 16.54
N GLU A 46 14.03 -2.19 15.56
CA GLU A 46 12.56 -2.29 15.64
C GLU A 46 12.08 -3.67 16.12
N ILE A 47 13.00 -4.65 16.19
CA ILE A 47 12.70 -5.98 16.70
C ILE A 47 12.52 -5.86 18.23
N SER A 48 11.54 -6.54 18.80
CA SER A 48 11.41 -6.58 20.26
C SER A 48 12.66 -7.22 20.89
N SER A 49 13.07 -6.82 22.09
CA SER A 49 14.24 -7.47 22.72
C SER A 49 14.06 -8.99 22.89
N THR A 50 12.82 -9.45 23.07
CA THR A 50 12.44 -10.87 23.11
C THR A 50 12.67 -11.54 21.75
N ASP A 51 12.09 -11.02 20.67
CA ASP A 51 12.29 -11.59 19.33
C ASP A 51 13.74 -11.50 18.88
N PHE A 52 14.45 -10.45 19.27
CA PHE A 52 15.87 -10.32 19.00
C PHE A 52 16.65 -11.47 19.67
N TYR A 53 16.39 -11.74 20.94
CA TYR A 53 17.03 -12.83 21.68
C TYR A 53 16.67 -14.21 21.10
N ASP A 54 15.40 -14.46 20.81
CA ASP A 54 14.95 -15.80 20.40
C ASP A 54 15.25 -16.10 18.93
N LYS A 55 15.11 -15.10 18.04
CA LYS A 55 15.08 -15.33 16.58
C LYS A 55 16.31 -14.78 15.85
N VAL A 56 16.97 -13.75 16.38
CA VAL A 56 18.11 -13.09 15.71
C VAL A 56 19.44 -13.50 16.34
N TRP A 57 19.50 -13.51 17.67
CA TRP A 57 20.72 -13.80 18.43
C TRP A 57 21.38 -15.15 18.09
N PRO A 58 20.65 -16.25 17.80
CA PRO A 58 21.28 -17.51 17.40
C PRO A 58 22.19 -17.38 16.17
N TYR A 59 21.93 -16.39 15.31
CA TYR A 59 22.68 -16.13 14.09
C TYR A 59 23.66 -14.97 14.22
N ASN A 60 23.91 -14.46 15.43
CA ASN A 60 24.67 -13.22 15.62
C ASN A 60 26.03 -13.24 14.92
N SER A 61 26.65 -14.43 14.77
CA SER A 61 27.95 -14.67 14.12
C SER A 61 28.06 -14.10 12.70
N ILE A 62 26.96 -14.00 11.95
CA ILE A 62 26.95 -13.49 10.57
C ILE A 62 26.96 -11.96 10.50
N LEU A 63 26.60 -11.28 11.59
CA LEU A 63 26.52 -9.81 11.64
C LEU A 63 27.92 -9.19 11.65
N PRO A 64 28.16 -8.12 10.87
CA PRO A 64 29.38 -7.31 10.98
C PRO A 64 29.62 -6.88 12.44
N LYS A 65 30.89 -6.86 12.84
CA LYS A 65 31.29 -6.65 14.25
C LYS A 65 30.70 -5.35 14.82
N ASP A 66 30.89 -4.24 14.11
CA ASP A 66 30.42 -2.91 14.56
C ASP A 66 28.90 -2.86 14.70
N LEU A 67 28.18 -3.43 13.71
CA LEU A 67 26.71 -3.51 13.74
C LEU A 67 26.22 -4.36 14.92
N ARG A 68 26.87 -5.50 15.18
CA ARG A 68 26.51 -6.40 16.28
C ARG A 68 26.65 -5.71 17.63
N GLU A 69 27.76 -5.01 17.85
CA GLU A 69 28.02 -4.29 19.10
C GLU A 69 26.95 -3.21 19.35
N ASP A 70 26.55 -2.49 18.31
CA ASP A 70 25.49 -1.49 18.40
C ASP A 70 24.10 -2.08 18.69
N ILE A 71 23.75 -3.19 18.04
CA ILE A 71 22.47 -3.88 18.28
C ILE A 71 22.42 -4.42 19.71
N ILE A 72 23.50 -5.05 20.19
CA ILE A 72 23.61 -5.53 21.57
C ILE A 72 23.43 -4.37 22.53
N LYS A 73 24.16 -3.27 22.31
CA LYS A 73 24.07 -2.09 23.18
C LYS A 73 22.62 -1.60 23.29
N PHE A 74 21.90 -1.52 22.18
CA PHE A 74 20.49 -1.11 22.16
C PHE A 74 19.57 -2.05 22.96
N HIS A 75 19.59 -3.36 22.70
CA HIS A 75 18.67 -4.30 23.36
C HIS A 75 19.01 -4.57 24.83
N PHE A 76 20.28 -4.46 25.22
CA PHE A 76 20.75 -4.77 26.58
C PHE A 76 20.98 -3.53 27.45
N LYS A 77 20.97 -2.31 26.89
CA LYS A 77 21.04 -1.05 27.66
C LYS A 77 19.86 -0.14 27.27
N PRO A 78 18.76 -0.15 28.04
CA PRO A 78 17.52 0.59 27.75
C PRO A 78 17.69 2.12 27.58
N SER A 79 18.84 2.67 27.97
CA SER A 79 19.14 4.11 27.93
C SER A 79 20.07 4.53 26.77
N SER A 80 20.48 3.59 25.91
CA SER A 80 21.48 3.85 24.87
C SER A 80 20.85 4.14 23.51
N ARG A 81 21.31 5.20 22.85
CA ARG A 81 20.98 5.48 21.44
C ARG A 81 21.93 4.71 20.52
N PRO A 82 21.46 4.09 19.42
CA PRO A 82 22.34 3.44 18.46
C PRO A 82 23.34 4.44 17.85
N ILE A 83 24.60 4.03 17.66
CA ILE A 83 25.68 4.88 17.12
C ILE A 83 25.75 4.77 15.60
N SER A 84 25.64 3.55 15.06
CA SER A 84 25.50 3.33 13.62
C SER A 84 24.40 4.24 13.10
N PRO A 85 24.55 4.81 11.87
CA PRO A 85 23.45 5.51 11.26
C PRO A 85 22.30 4.53 11.35
N LEU A 86 21.28 4.86 12.17
CA LEU A 86 19.99 4.23 12.01
C LEU A 86 19.84 4.25 10.51
N HIS A 87 19.71 3.08 9.88
CA HIS A 87 19.09 3.04 8.58
C HIS A 87 17.80 3.75 8.88
N LYS A 88 17.77 5.06 8.59
CA LYS A 88 16.68 5.94 8.98
C LYS A 88 15.52 5.13 8.52
N PRO A 89 14.59 4.78 9.43
CA PRO A 89 13.51 3.91 9.04
C PRO A 89 13.08 4.44 7.68
N ARG A 90 12.99 3.56 6.67
CA ARG A 90 12.13 3.88 5.56
C ARG A 90 10.75 3.94 6.22
N LEU A 91 10.52 5.05 6.93
CA LEU A 91 9.27 5.57 7.39
C LEU A 91 8.64 5.87 6.06
N ILE A 92 8.17 4.82 5.37
CA ILE A 92 7.02 4.93 4.50
C ILE A 92 6.01 5.58 5.44
N PRO A 93 5.78 6.91 5.36
CA PRO A 93 5.05 7.64 6.39
C PRO A 93 3.55 7.36 6.29
N PHE A 94 3.20 6.22 5.69
CA PHE A 94 1.88 5.77 5.35
C PHE A 94 1.85 4.24 5.47
N ASP A 95 0.85 3.75 6.19
CA ASP A 95 0.57 2.33 6.35
C ASP A 95 -0.22 1.86 5.12
N SER A 96 0.42 1.16 4.19
CA SER A 96 -0.21 0.66 2.97
C SER A 96 0.30 -0.72 2.56
N THR A 97 -0.62 -1.58 2.11
CA THR A 97 -0.31 -2.86 1.46
C THR A 97 -0.38 -2.78 -0.07
N LEU A 98 -1.10 -1.79 -0.62
CA LEU A 98 -1.29 -1.61 -2.06
C LEU A 98 -0.24 -0.73 -2.71
N ILE A 99 0.10 0.41 -2.10
CA ILE A 99 0.96 1.43 -2.69
C ILE A 99 2.33 1.51 -2.03
N LYS A 100 3.32 1.90 -2.84
CA LYS A 100 4.72 2.04 -2.46
C LYS A 100 5.12 3.51 -2.57
N GLN A 101 6.34 3.81 -2.13
CA GLN A 101 6.92 5.15 -2.15
C GLN A 101 6.84 5.85 -3.53
N GLU A 102 7.07 5.11 -4.62
CA GLU A 102 6.99 5.66 -5.98
C GLU A 102 5.56 6.02 -6.41
N HIS A 103 4.56 5.23 -6.00
CA HIS A 103 3.15 5.54 -6.21
C HIS A 103 2.79 6.84 -5.48
N VAL A 104 3.20 6.99 -4.21
CA VAL A 104 2.90 8.18 -3.42
C VAL A 104 3.59 9.42 -3.99
N ALA A 105 4.85 9.33 -4.41
CA ALA A 105 5.54 10.43 -5.08
C ALA A 105 4.74 10.90 -6.30
N ARG A 106 4.33 9.96 -7.16
CA ARG A 106 3.53 10.25 -8.35
C ARG A 106 2.17 10.88 -8.02
N LEU A 107 1.47 10.34 -7.02
CA LEU A 107 0.19 10.91 -6.56
C LEU A 107 0.37 12.35 -6.07
N CYS A 108 1.44 12.64 -5.32
CA CYS A 108 1.74 13.99 -4.83
C CYS A 108 2.03 14.97 -5.98
N ASP A 109 2.79 14.54 -7.00
CA ASP A 109 3.01 15.36 -8.20
C ASP A 109 1.70 15.71 -8.90
N TRP A 110 0.78 14.74 -8.98
CA TRP A 110 -0.53 14.95 -9.59
C TRP A 110 -1.45 15.84 -8.74
N ILE A 111 -1.36 15.80 -7.41
CA ILE A 111 -2.08 16.74 -6.54
C ILE A 111 -1.58 18.17 -6.80
N ASP A 112 -0.26 18.36 -6.84
CA ASP A 112 0.35 19.69 -7.03
C ASP A 112 0.37 20.18 -8.48
N ARG A 113 -0.05 19.34 -9.43
CA ARG A 113 0.05 19.58 -10.87
C ARG A 113 1.49 19.94 -11.30
N LYS A 114 2.47 19.21 -10.78
CA LYS A 114 3.86 19.36 -11.23
C LYS A 114 4.05 18.68 -12.58
N ASP A 115 4.54 19.44 -13.55
CA ASP A 115 4.94 18.92 -14.88
C ASP A 115 6.42 18.47 -14.91
N GLY A 116 7.06 18.36 -13.74
CA GLY A 116 8.49 18.15 -13.58
C GLY A 116 8.87 16.76 -13.06
N LYS A 117 10.10 16.65 -12.53
CA LYS A 117 10.57 15.42 -11.87
C LYS A 117 9.71 15.12 -10.64
N PRO A 118 9.40 13.83 -10.40
CA PRO A 118 8.66 13.46 -9.21
C PRO A 118 9.31 13.91 -7.92
N TYR A 119 8.48 14.16 -6.90
CA TYR A 119 8.97 14.37 -5.55
C TYR A 119 9.96 13.27 -5.16
N LYS A 120 11.12 13.69 -4.67
CA LYS A 120 11.89 12.81 -3.80
C LYS A 120 11.10 12.62 -2.54
N PHE A 121 11.24 11.45 -1.95
CA PHE A 121 10.40 11.07 -0.82
C PHE A 121 10.61 11.92 0.42
N GLU A 122 11.84 12.39 0.65
CA GLU A 122 12.13 13.31 1.75
C GLU A 122 11.39 14.64 1.60
N ASP A 123 11.07 15.02 0.36
CA ASP A 123 10.48 16.30 -0.03
C ASP A 123 8.96 16.23 -0.22
N ILE A 124 8.33 15.07 0.00
CA ILE A 124 6.87 14.91 -0.15
C ILE A 124 6.15 15.85 0.84
N PRO A 125 5.28 16.77 0.37
CA PRO A 125 4.65 17.78 1.20
C PRO A 125 3.39 17.29 1.93
N TYR A 126 3.03 16.01 1.75
CA TYR A 126 1.80 15.42 2.27
C TYR A 126 2.08 14.26 3.23
N LYS A 127 1.17 14.05 4.19
CA LYS A 127 1.03 12.84 5.00
C LYS A 127 -0.21 12.09 4.52
N PHE A 128 -0.08 10.78 4.34
CA PHE A 128 -1.16 9.90 3.92
C PHE A 128 -1.58 9.08 5.15
N LYS A 129 -2.69 9.47 5.77
CA LYS A 129 -3.22 8.79 6.95
C LYS A 129 -4.25 7.76 6.49
N LEU A 130 -3.95 6.47 6.68
CA LEU A 130 -4.89 5.39 6.39
C LEU A 130 -6.18 5.58 7.21
N LEU A 131 -7.32 5.61 6.51
CA LEU A 131 -8.65 5.65 7.09
C LEU A 131 -9.29 4.26 7.07
N VAL A 132 -9.17 3.57 5.95
CA VAL A 132 -9.81 2.26 5.71
C VAL A 132 -8.86 1.35 4.96
N ARG A 133 -8.84 0.07 5.37
CA ARG A 133 -8.28 -1.04 4.60
C ARG A 133 -9.29 -2.18 4.55
N GLY A 134 -9.70 -2.60 3.36
CA GLY A 134 -10.74 -3.62 3.18
C GLY A 134 -10.48 -4.92 3.94
N SER A 135 -9.27 -5.48 3.85
CA SER A 135 -8.91 -6.70 4.58
C SER A 135 -8.94 -6.58 6.11
N LYS A 136 -8.86 -5.36 6.64
CA LYS A 136 -8.87 -5.08 8.09
C LYS A 136 -10.26 -4.67 8.59
N ASP A 137 -10.93 -3.84 7.82
CA ASP A 137 -12.10 -3.08 8.25
C ASP A 137 -13.40 -3.56 7.58
N GLY A 138 -13.32 -4.25 6.44
CA GLY A 138 -14.44 -4.74 5.65
C GLY A 138 -14.68 -3.95 4.35
N PHE A 139 -15.54 -4.51 3.49
CA PHE A 139 -15.78 -4.07 2.11
C PHE A 139 -17.16 -3.43 1.87
N GLU A 140 -17.97 -3.26 2.91
CA GLU A 140 -19.30 -2.66 2.79
C GLU A 140 -19.20 -1.13 2.65
N SER A 141 -20.05 -0.53 1.83
CA SER A 141 -20.10 0.92 1.59
C SER A 141 -20.42 1.72 2.86
N GLU A 142 -21.14 1.14 3.82
CA GLU A 142 -21.36 1.76 5.12
C GLU A 142 -20.06 2.01 5.89
N ILE A 143 -19.09 1.09 5.80
CA ILE A 143 -17.77 1.24 6.46
C ILE A 143 -16.99 2.40 5.84
N PHE A 144 -17.06 2.53 4.52
CA PHE A 144 -16.48 3.68 3.83
C PHE A 144 -17.04 4.99 4.38
N HIS A 145 -18.37 5.12 4.47
CA HIS A 145 -18.99 6.34 4.98
C HIS A 145 -18.68 6.61 6.45
N GLU A 146 -18.70 5.58 7.31
CA GLU A 146 -18.36 5.72 8.73
C GLU A 146 -16.96 6.31 8.93
N LYS A 147 -16.00 5.90 8.09
CA LYS A 147 -14.59 6.23 8.27
C LYS A 147 -14.11 7.41 7.42
N CYS A 148 -14.71 7.65 6.26
CA CYS A 148 -14.23 8.60 5.25
C CYS A 148 -15.07 9.88 5.13
N ASP A 149 -16.34 9.88 5.54
CA ASP A 149 -17.15 11.09 5.48
C ASP A 149 -16.54 12.18 6.37
N HIS A 150 -16.58 13.41 5.85
CA HIS A 150 -16.07 14.61 6.53
C HIS A 150 -14.58 14.58 6.92
N LYS A 151 -13.77 13.75 6.25
CA LYS A 151 -12.30 13.71 6.47
C LYS A 151 -11.52 14.68 5.60
N GLY A 152 -12.16 15.47 4.76
CA GLY A 152 -11.46 16.32 3.80
C GLY A 152 -10.75 15.50 2.71
N PRO A 153 -9.65 16.02 2.13
CA PRO A 153 -9.04 15.43 0.94
C PRO A 153 -8.65 13.97 1.13
N THR A 154 -9.01 13.11 0.18
CA THR A 154 -8.73 11.68 0.25
C THR A 154 -8.28 11.09 -1.07
N ILE A 155 -7.43 10.07 -0.98
CA ILE A 155 -7.08 9.17 -2.09
C ILE A 155 -7.70 7.81 -1.83
N VAL A 156 -8.45 7.30 -2.79
CA VAL A 156 -8.95 5.93 -2.84
C VAL A 156 -8.05 5.13 -3.77
N VAL A 157 -7.55 3.99 -3.31
CA VAL A 157 -6.82 3.02 -4.13
C VAL A 157 -7.51 1.67 -4.01
N MET A 158 -7.71 0.98 -5.13
CA MET A 158 -8.31 -0.35 -5.13
C MET A 158 -7.56 -1.29 -6.10
N GLN A 159 -7.41 -2.55 -5.69
CA GLN A 159 -6.82 -3.59 -6.50
C GLN A 159 -7.91 -4.43 -7.16
N ILE A 160 -7.96 -4.40 -8.50
CA ILE A 160 -8.94 -5.17 -9.28
C ILE A 160 -8.62 -6.66 -9.22
N ALA A 161 -9.63 -7.52 -9.03
CA ALA A 161 -9.41 -8.94 -8.75
C ALA A 161 -8.75 -9.77 -9.85
N TYR A 162 -9.16 -9.61 -11.11
CA TYR A 162 -8.59 -10.40 -12.22
C TYR A 162 -7.32 -9.78 -12.81
N SER A 163 -7.28 -8.46 -13.00
CA SER A 163 -6.13 -7.80 -13.62
C SER A 163 -5.00 -7.55 -12.62
N GLY A 164 -5.32 -7.41 -11.33
CA GLY A 164 -4.41 -6.95 -10.28
C GLY A 164 -3.88 -5.52 -10.48
N GLU A 165 -4.42 -4.79 -11.47
CA GLU A 165 -4.16 -3.36 -11.68
C GLU A 165 -4.65 -2.58 -10.46
N LEU A 166 -3.90 -1.55 -10.06
CA LEU A 166 -4.38 -0.60 -9.06
C LEU A 166 -5.07 0.54 -9.78
N VAL A 167 -6.31 0.83 -9.42
CA VAL A 167 -7.04 2.00 -9.90
C VAL A 167 -7.49 2.83 -8.71
N GLY A 168 -7.82 4.09 -8.95
CA GLY A 168 -8.22 4.95 -7.86
C GLY A 168 -8.54 6.37 -8.29
N GLY A 169 -8.83 7.19 -7.29
CA GLY A 169 -9.15 8.59 -7.48
C GLY A 169 -8.81 9.45 -6.27
N TYR A 170 -8.54 10.72 -6.53
CA TYR A 170 -8.31 11.75 -5.53
C TYR A 170 -9.53 12.67 -5.45
N ASN A 171 -10.16 12.74 -4.27
CA ASN A 171 -11.16 13.75 -3.97
C ASN A 171 -10.50 14.88 -3.16
N PRO A 172 -10.36 16.10 -3.71
CA PRO A 172 -9.76 17.24 -3.01
C PRO A 172 -10.68 17.91 -1.98
N ILE A 173 -11.93 17.50 -1.90
CA ILE A 173 -12.94 18.02 -0.97
C ILE A 173 -13.15 16.92 0.09
N GLU A 174 -14.35 16.72 0.60
CA GLU A 174 -14.72 15.65 1.52
C GLU A 174 -15.79 14.76 0.90
N TRP A 175 -16.02 13.60 1.52
CA TRP A 175 -17.17 12.76 1.22
C TRP A 175 -18.33 13.09 2.15
N THR A 176 -19.54 12.93 1.63
CA THR A 176 -20.80 13.06 2.35
C THR A 176 -21.80 12.04 1.79
N THR A 177 -22.93 11.88 2.46
CA THR A 177 -24.08 11.09 1.97
C THR A 177 -25.20 11.99 1.46
N GLY A 178 -25.96 11.54 0.46
CA GLY A 178 -27.09 12.31 -0.08
C GLY A 178 -27.39 11.97 -1.53
N ASP A 179 -27.90 12.94 -2.29
CA ASP A 179 -28.11 12.78 -3.73
C ASP A 179 -27.75 14.08 -4.46
N SER A 180 -26.46 14.31 -4.68
CA SER A 180 -25.95 15.54 -5.30
C SER A 180 -24.65 15.32 -6.07
N ARG A 181 -24.09 16.40 -6.61
CA ARG A 181 -22.76 16.43 -7.25
C ARG A 181 -21.94 17.55 -6.62
N ILE A 182 -20.65 17.30 -6.46
CA ILE A 182 -19.70 18.30 -5.95
C ILE A 182 -18.82 18.76 -7.10
N THR A 183 -18.78 20.07 -7.30
CA THR A 183 -17.99 20.70 -8.36
C THR A 183 -16.52 20.80 -7.98
N THR A 184 -15.61 20.25 -8.79
CA THR A 184 -14.16 20.48 -8.63
C THR A 184 -13.39 20.23 -9.92
N GLN A 185 -12.35 21.02 -10.16
CA GLN A 185 -11.40 20.80 -11.26
C GLN A 185 -10.14 20.04 -10.81
N ASN A 186 -9.96 19.87 -9.50
CA ASN A 186 -8.73 19.35 -8.89
C ASN A 186 -8.79 17.86 -8.55
N SER A 187 -9.95 17.22 -8.73
CA SER A 187 -10.04 15.77 -8.68
C SER A 187 -9.34 15.14 -9.88
N PHE A 188 -8.91 13.89 -9.71
CA PHE A 188 -8.35 13.09 -10.79
C PHE A 188 -8.54 11.61 -10.49
N LEU A 189 -8.59 10.82 -11.55
CA LEU A 189 -8.50 9.37 -11.49
C LEU A 189 -7.12 8.92 -11.95
N PHE A 190 -6.71 7.73 -11.55
CA PHE A 190 -5.45 7.15 -11.96
C PHE A 190 -5.51 5.62 -12.08
N SER A 191 -4.52 5.07 -12.78
CA SER A 191 -4.18 3.65 -12.66
C SER A 191 -2.68 3.40 -12.65
N PHE A 192 -2.29 2.35 -11.93
CA PHE A 192 -0.94 1.81 -11.90
C PHE A 192 -0.98 0.36 -12.39
N PRO A 193 -0.16 0.01 -13.40
CA PRO A 193 -0.14 -1.35 -13.91
C PRO A 193 0.39 -2.34 -12.86
N LYS A 194 -0.15 -3.56 -12.82
CA LYS A 194 0.32 -4.63 -11.91
C LYS A 194 1.80 -4.96 -12.14
N GLN A 195 2.18 -5.02 -13.41
CA GLN A 195 3.53 -5.27 -13.89
C GLN A 195 3.86 -4.18 -14.90
N GLY A 196 4.96 -3.47 -14.70
CA GLY A 196 5.33 -2.32 -15.53
C GLY A 196 6.08 -1.27 -14.75
N ASN A 197 6.44 -0.18 -15.42
CA ASN A 197 7.12 0.94 -14.79
C ASN A 197 6.09 1.94 -14.25
N ILE A 198 6.41 2.66 -13.17
CA ILE A 198 5.62 3.80 -12.68
C ILE A 198 5.45 4.92 -13.75
N ALA A 199 6.24 4.88 -14.81
CA ALA A 199 6.11 5.72 -15.99
C ALA A 199 4.86 5.40 -16.84
N ASP A 200 4.37 4.16 -16.80
CA ASP A 200 3.18 3.71 -17.54
C ASP A 200 1.87 4.01 -16.78
N ALA A 201 1.98 4.67 -15.63
CA ALA A 201 0.85 5.08 -14.81
C ALA A 201 -0.04 6.08 -15.58
N LYS A 202 -1.35 5.88 -15.52
CA LYS A 202 -2.32 6.74 -16.18
C LYS A 202 -2.85 7.78 -15.22
N LEU A 203 -2.99 9.00 -15.72
CA LEU A 203 -3.66 10.10 -15.05
C LEU A 203 -4.85 10.53 -15.89
N SER A 204 -6.01 10.68 -15.27
CA SER A 204 -7.21 11.18 -15.91
C SER A 204 -7.74 12.37 -15.12
N ARG A 205 -7.72 13.56 -15.72
CA ARG A 205 -8.24 14.77 -15.07
C ARG A 205 -9.72 14.95 -15.37
N VAL A 206 -10.38 15.74 -14.53
CA VAL A 206 -11.78 16.13 -14.74
C VAL A 206 -11.94 16.91 -16.04
N SER A 207 -12.86 16.47 -16.89
CA SER A 207 -13.35 17.18 -18.08
C SER A 207 -14.58 18.02 -17.78
N ARG A 208 -15.48 17.55 -16.88
CA ARG A 208 -16.71 18.25 -16.48
C ARG A 208 -16.73 18.53 -14.98
N PRO A 209 -16.24 19.70 -14.53
CA PRO A 209 -16.12 20.02 -13.10
C PRO A 209 -17.39 19.84 -12.28
N GLY A 210 -18.55 20.19 -12.83
CA GLY A 210 -19.85 20.08 -12.15
C GLY A 210 -20.28 18.65 -11.80
N TYR A 211 -19.56 17.65 -12.33
CA TYR A 211 -19.86 16.23 -12.21
C TYR A 211 -18.69 15.44 -11.60
N ALA A 212 -17.62 16.11 -11.16
CA ALA A 212 -16.38 15.46 -10.74
C ALA A 212 -16.57 14.42 -9.63
N ILE A 213 -17.38 14.73 -8.61
CA ILE A 213 -17.69 13.84 -7.49
C ILE A 213 -19.20 13.66 -7.40
N ARG A 214 -19.66 12.41 -7.37
CA ARG A 214 -21.06 12.06 -7.22
C ARG A 214 -21.32 11.66 -5.77
N VAL A 215 -22.21 12.39 -5.10
CA VAL A 215 -22.64 12.09 -3.74
C VAL A 215 -23.88 11.22 -3.81
N LYS A 216 -23.85 10.05 -3.19
CA LYS A 216 -24.93 9.06 -3.16
C LYS A 216 -25.32 8.71 -1.73
N ASP A 217 -26.40 7.96 -1.58
CA ASP A 217 -26.76 7.35 -0.31
C ASP A 217 -25.72 6.28 0.08
N LYS A 218 -25.84 5.75 1.30
CA LYS A 218 -24.86 4.83 1.90
C LYS A 218 -24.70 3.48 1.17
N SER A 219 -25.54 3.18 0.18
CA SER A 219 -25.38 1.99 -0.66
C SER A 219 -24.26 2.14 -1.70
N HIS A 220 -23.66 3.32 -1.84
CA HIS A 220 -22.51 3.57 -2.70
C HIS A 220 -21.35 4.06 -1.84
N GLY A 221 -20.13 3.65 -2.16
CA GLY A 221 -18.93 4.20 -1.53
C GLY A 221 -18.40 5.39 -2.33
N PRO A 222 -17.11 5.41 -2.68
CA PRO A 222 -16.56 6.49 -3.48
C PRO A 222 -17.13 6.46 -4.91
N CYS A 223 -17.60 7.61 -5.38
CA CYS A 223 -18.10 7.80 -6.74
C CYS A 223 -17.46 9.04 -7.38
N PHE A 224 -16.60 8.82 -8.36
CA PHE A 224 -15.97 9.84 -9.18
C PHE A 224 -16.66 9.86 -10.54
N GLY A 225 -17.17 11.03 -10.93
CA GLY A 225 -18.03 11.12 -12.11
C GLY A 225 -19.38 10.43 -11.88
N ASP A 226 -20.26 10.55 -12.86
CA ASP A 226 -21.49 9.75 -12.88
C ASP A 226 -21.22 8.30 -13.29
N LYS A 227 -20.12 8.03 -14.00
CA LYS A 227 -19.77 6.69 -14.52
C LYS A 227 -18.30 6.33 -14.42
N ASP A 228 -17.43 7.29 -14.13
CA ASP A 228 -16.00 7.15 -14.41
C ASP A 228 -15.28 6.17 -13.48
N LEU A 229 -15.60 6.21 -12.18
CA LEU A 229 -15.19 5.20 -11.22
C LEU A 229 -16.12 5.19 -10.00
N TRP A 230 -16.76 4.07 -9.72
CA TRP A 230 -17.57 3.91 -8.52
C TRP A 230 -17.49 2.51 -7.91
N MET A 231 -17.80 2.44 -6.61
CA MET A 231 -17.94 1.22 -5.83
C MET A 231 -19.28 1.25 -5.08
N LYS A 232 -20.01 0.13 -4.99
CA LYS A 232 -21.31 0.07 -4.32
C LYS A 232 -21.46 -1.17 -3.45
N GLN A 233 -22.31 -1.08 -2.43
CA GLN A 233 -22.68 -2.15 -1.52
C GLN A 233 -21.41 -2.83 -1.00
N ASN A 234 -21.23 -4.12 -1.29
CA ASN A 234 -20.02 -4.85 -0.97
C ASN A 234 -19.01 -4.82 -2.12
N PHE A 235 -17.91 -4.11 -1.94
CA PHE A 235 -16.87 -3.88 -2.95
C PHE A 235 -16.13 -5.14 -3.41
N ASN A 236 -16.18 -6.23 -2.63
CA ASN A 236 -15.58 -7.51 -3.03
C ASN A 236 -16.60 -8.49 -3.67
N ALA A 237 -17.86 -8.07 -3.83
CA ALA A 237 -18.87 -8.84 -4.53
C ALA A 237 -18.82 -8.59 -6.04
N TYR A 238 -19.19 -9.60 -6.83
CA TYR A 238 -19.16 -9.54 -8.30
C TYR A 238 -19.88 -8.29 -8.86
N ASP A 239 -19.24 -7.59 -9.81
CA ASP A 239 -19.74 -6.37 -10.46
C ASP A 239 -20.19 -5.22 -9.53
N SER A 240 -19.65 -5.20 -8.30
CA SER A 240 -19.87 -4.12 -7.32
C SER A 240 -19.14 -2.82 -7.66
N CYS A 241 -18.22 -2.84 -8.62
CA CYS A 241 -17.47 -1.68 -9.07
C CYS A 241 -17.63 -1.48 -10.57
N SER A 242 -17.44 -0.25 -11.03
CA SER A 242 -17.51 0.09 -12.44
C SER A 242 -16.54 1.21 -12.77
N SER A 243 -16.02 1.20 -14.00
CA SER A 243 -15.31 2.34 -14.56
C SER A 243 -15.73 2.52 -16.01
N ASP A 244 -15.93 3.78 -16.39
CA ASP A 244 -16.14 4.20 -17.76
C ASP A 244 -15.49 5.56 -18.01
N LYS A 245 -15.71 6.16 -19.18
CA LYS A 245 -15.26 7.52 -19.47
C LYS A 245 -16.47 8.40 -19.77
N ASP A 246 -16.71 9.41 -18.93
CA ASP A 246 -17.77 10.40 -19.11
C ASP A 246 -17.32 11.79 -18.63
N ASP A 247 -17.06 11.93 -17.31
CA ASP A 247 -16.71 13.19 -16.66
C ASP A 247 -15.21 13.47 -16.55
N TYR A 248 -14.38 12.46 -16.83
CA TYR A 248 -12.94 12.54 -16.82
C TYR A 248 -12.37 12.30 -18.23
N GLN A 249 -11.13 12.73 -18.46
CA GLN A 249 -10.50 12.76 -19.78
C GLN A 249 -10.27 11.36 -20.35
N GLU A 250 -9.79 10.47 -19.50
CA GLU A 250 -9.32 9.13 -19.83
C GLU A 250 -9.97 8.07 -18.95
N ARG A 251 -10.09 6.86 -19.51
CA ARG A 251 -10.54 5.68 -18.77
C ARG A 251 -9.37 5.07 -18.00
N VAL A 252 -9.58 4.72 -16.73
CA VAL A 252 -8.48 4.19 -15.87
C VAL A 252 -8.27 2.69 -15.97
N THR A 253 -9.24 1.94 -16.49
CA THR A 253 -9.07 0.51 -16.77
C THR A 253 -9.90 0.10 -17.97
N THR A 254 -9.56 -0.98 -18.64
CA THR A 254 -10.32 -1.49 -19.80
C THR A 254 -11.63 -2.20 -19.36
N LEU A 255 -11.79 -2.52 -18.08
CA LEU A 255 -12.94 -3.25 -17.54
C LEU A 255 -14.10 -2.32 -17.17
N SER A 256 -15.30 -2.58 -17.69
CA SER A 256 -16.51 -1.79 -17.40
C SER A 256 -17.14 -2.10 -16.05
N LYS A 257 -17.11 -3.38 -15.67
CA LYS A 257 -17.54 -3.90 -14.37
C LYS A 257 -16.46 -4.79 -13.79
N PHE A 258 -16.30 -4.75 -12.47
CA PHE A 258 -15.33 -5.55 -11.73
C PHE A 258 -15.68 -5.55 -10.23
N TRP A 259 -14.90 -6.30 -9.45
CA TRP A 259 -14.83 -6.17 -7.99
C TRP A 259 -13.36 -6.19 -7.55
N VAL A 260 -13.12 -5.88 -6.29
CA VAL A 260 -11.78 -5.64 -5.77
C VAL A 260 -11.34 -6.73 -4.78
N LEU A 261 -10.04 -7.04 -4.77
CA LEU A 261 -9.43 -7.92 -3.75
C LEU A 261 -9.09 -7.15 -2.48
N GLU A 262 -8.79 -5.86 -2.64
CA GLU A 262 -8.42 -4.97 -1.56
C GLU A 262 -8.69 -3.53 -1.98
N TYR A 263 -8.97 -2.67 -1.01
CA TYR A 263 -8.99 -1.23 -1.19
C TYR A 263 -8.44 -0.53 0.05
N GLU A 264 -7.81 0.61 -0.17
CA GLU A 264 -7.32 1.49 0.88
C GLU A 264 -7.78 2.92 0.62
N VAL A 265 -8.19 3.62 1.67
CA VAL A 265 -8.53 5.05 1.61
C VAL A 265 -7.60 5.81 2.54
N PHE A 266 -6.97 6.85 2.02
CA PHE A 266 -6.04 7.70 2.75
C PHE A 266 -6.58 9.12 2.84
N GLN A 267 -6.60 9.70 4.03
CA GLN A 267 -6.69 11.15 4.20
C GLN A 267 -5.36 11.78 3.80
N VAL A 268 -5.40 12.81 2.96
CA VAL A 268 -4.23 13.56 2.52
C VAL A 268 -4.15 14.85 3.33
N VAL A 269 -3.11 14.98 4.15
CA VAL A 269 -2.88 16.13 5.04
C VAL A 269 -1.58 16.81 4.66
N LYS A 270 -1.60 18.12 4.42
CA LYS A 270 -0.38 18.89 4.16
C LYS A 270 0.50 18.93 5.42
N LYS A 271 1.82 18.74 5.25
CA LYS A 271 2.81 18.77 6.33
C LYS A 271 3.00 20.18 6.90
#